data_AF-V9DGR7-F1
#
_entry.id   AF-V9DGR7-F1
#
_cell.length_a   1.000
_cell.length_b   1.000
_cell.length_c   1.000
_cell.angle_alpha   90.00
_cell.angle_beta   90.00
_cell.angle_gamma   90.00
#
_symmetry.space_group_name_H-M   'P 1'
#
loop_
_entity.id
_entity.type
_entity.pdbx_description
1 polymer ?
#
loop_
_entity_poly.entity_id
_entity_poly.type
_entity_poly.pdbx_seq_one_letter_code
_entity_poly.pdbx_strand_id
1 'polypeptide(L)'
;MTPEELARFASTVGAFSAGQIDRLYQLVVGAGGGVGASALNEQWRALGLQEGNNGVAEGVDDGVCLDFIVDLARIDPDIPLDAKFFEILEAANIALTTTTTSSPRPSSPHSVESIDENEPLWRQAVALDNRRLVSQVIDIWQDRVIERRAAYEQYEDAEANAVADTQYGYKLAKRTIDHWRSRVQHVKSLEAMAARLRFERDASRVLRALTLAERETVFIRERTRRSAARFLAIWREKTARIQELEDYADSFRKIHAAQNVLARLSETHHHHQEAESLAVTIYEGNLARRIFNQWLAQSQAIRVNDERAEAAADYFAVKHAFQKLRARAQSRLAQKEIAQARTHILYLKYFRKWRLAVRDIKEAKYNAAYKTMRRKVKENIARASLNLWREKTRRIREMHANADEFRAQKQGEHARKMAHSAIVAMYRHTEETQRAEKLADEFYHQTLVRRFGIFGSNWLMPARQILLNQRVADEYRATRLATYTLAALRTMRNYAFRAKRLEEDADTLRQRNEKKRALALLQRWRQAAMRAHEDGAAVENSLVPATPAARRSQLLASTTPAYTPATGLFSAASRMIAEDQDEEEEGEDQEEYMRSS
;
A
#
# COMPACT_ATOMS: atom_id res chain seq x y z
N MET A 1 43.89 26.87 -63.04
CA MET A 1 43.02 27.99 -62.65
C MET A 1 42.57 28.72 -63.90
N THR A 2 41.28 29.02 -64.05
CA THR A 2 40.81 29.78 -65.23
C THR A 2 41.13 31.27 -65.07
N PRO A 3 41.34 32.04 -66.17
CA PRO A 3 41.69 33.47 -66.08
C PRO A 3 40.61 34.33 -65.40
N GLU A 4 39.34 33.92 -65.48
CA GLU A 4 38.24 34.59 -64.77
C GLU A 4 38.28 34.37 -63.26
N GLU A 5 38.68 33.18 -62.81
CA GLU A 5 38.89 32.87 -61.40
C GLU A 5 40.11 33.65 -60.87
N LEU A 6 41.21 33.64 -61.62
CA LEU A 6 42.44 34.35 -61.24
C LEU A 6 42.18 35.86 -61.02
N ALA A 7 41.40 36.50 -61.91
CA ALA A 7 41.00 37.90 -61.75
C ALA A 7 40.11 38.14 -60.51
N ARG A 8 39.22 37.19 -60.16
CA ARG A 8 38.41 37.27 -58.94
C ARG A 8 39.26 37.19 -57.68
N PHE A 9 40.18 36.22 -57.63
CA PHE A 9 41.07 36.07 -56.47
C PHE A 9 42.05 37.25 -56.34
N ALA A 10 42.60 37.76 -57.45
CA ALA A 10 43.46 38.95 -57.45
C ALA A 10 42.71 40.19 -56.92
N SER A 11 41.44 40.38 -57.31
CA SER A 11 40.59 41.45 -56.79
C SER A 11 40.34 41.32 -55.28
N THR A 12 40.10 40.10 -54.78
CA THR A 12 39.91 39.86 -53.34
C THR A 12 41.19 40.06 -52.52
N VAL A 13 42.35 39.65 -53.03
CA VAL A 13 43.64 39.86 -52.34
C VAL A 13 44.04 41.33 -52.34
N GLY A 14 43.73 42.07 -53.42
CA GLY A 14 43.97 43.51 -53.49
C GLY A 14 43.20 44.32 -52.45
N ALA A 15 42.14 43.75 -51.85
CA ALA A 15 41.39 44.37 -50.76
C ALA A 15 41.95 44.07 -49.36
N PHE A 16 42.93 43.16 -49.24
CA PHE A 16 43.55 42.81 -47.96
C PHE A 16 44.63 43.82 -47.56
N SER A 17 44.78 44.03 -46.25
CA SER A 17 45.89 44.84 -45.71
C SER A 17 47.23 44.12 -45.86
N ALA A 18 48.33 44.87 -45.92
CA ALA A 18 49.68 44.31 -46.03
C ALA A 18 49.99 43.29 -44.90
N GLY A 19 49.54 43.55 -43.67
CA GLY A 19 49.70 42.61 -42.55
C GLY A 19 48.87 41.33 -42.69
N GLN A 20 47.69 41.38 -43.30
CA GLN A 20 46.91 40.18 -43.62
C GLN A 20 47.60 39.36 -44.72
N ILE A 21 48.18 40.01 -45.73
CA ILE A 21 48.92 39.34 -46.81
C ILE A 21 50.19 38.66 -46.27
N ASP A 22 50.92 39.31 -45.36
CA ASP A 22 52.10 38.72 -44.72
C ASP A 22 51.75 37.52 -43.83
N ARG A 23 50.62 37.57 -43.11
CA ARG A 23 50.10 36.42 -42.33
C ARG A 23 49.66 35.27 -43.23
N LEU A 24 48.99 35.58 -44.35
CA LEU A 24 48.62 34.59 -45.37
C LEU A 24 49.87 33.93 -45.95
N TYR A 25 50.90 34.71 -46.28
CA TYR A 25 52.19 34.21 -46.74
C TYR A 25 52.84 33.28 -45.70
N GLN A 26 52.88 33.67 -44.44
CA GLN A 26 53.42 32.82 -43.36
C GLN A 26 52.61 31.54 -43.15
N LEU A 27 51.29 31.57 -43.36
CA LEU A 27 50.44 30.38 -43.25
C LEU A 27 50.60 29.44 -44.45
N VAL A 28 50.79 29.97 -45.66
CA VAL A 28 50.98 29.19 -46.89
C VAL A 28 52.40 28.60 -46.97
N VAL A 29 53.43 29.33 -46.53
CA VAL A 29 54.84 28.91 -46.57
C VAL A 29 55.28 28.20 -45.28
N GLY A 30 54.59 28.43 -44.16
CA GLY A 30 54.87 27.84 -42.86
C GLY A 30 54.70 26.31 -42.86
N ALA A 31 55.68 25.61 -42.28
CA ALA A 31 55.94 24.16 -42.38
C ALA A 31 54.89 23.20 -41.76
N GLY A 32 53.59 23.43 -41.93
CA GLY A 32 52.53 22.63 -41.30
C GLY A 32 51.26 22.53 -42.12
N GLY A 33 51.36 22.01 -43.35
CA GLY A 33 50.22 21.74 -44.24
C GLY A 33 49.24 20.70 -43.67
N GLY A 34 48.35 21.13 -42.79
CA GLY A 34 47.15 20.40 -42.41
C GLY A 34 45.97 20.87 -43.26
N VAL A 35 45.51 20.06 -44.21
CA VAL A 35 44.46 20.39 -45.20
C VAL A 35 43.05 20.34 -44.58
N GLY A 36 42.87 20.88 -43.37
CA GLY A 36 41.61 20.92 -42.66
C GLY A 36 41.25 22.32 -42.21
N ALA A 37 40.04 22.79 -42.51
CA ALA A 37 39.56 24.13 -42.12
C ALA A 37 39.69 24.41 -40.61
N SER A 38 39.59 23.38 -39.76
CA SER A 38 39.81 23.52 -38.32
C SER A 38 41.29 23.75 -37.95
N ALA A 39 42.23 23.09 -38.66
CA ALA A 39 43.66 23.23 -38.43
C ALA A 39 44.20 24.58 -38.93
N LEU A 40 43.72 25.05 -40.09
CA LEU A 40 44.04 26.37 -40.63
C LEU A 40 43.52 27.49 -39.71
N ASN A 41 42.31 27.33 -39.14
CA ASN A 41 41.75 28.27 -38.16
C ASN A 41 42.58 28.37 -36.87
N GLU A 42 43.08 27.24 -36.36
CA GLU A 42 43.93 27.21 -35.17
C GLU A 42 45.31 27.83 -35.44
N GLN A 43 45.90 27.57 -36.61
CA GLN A 43 47.19 28.16 -37.03
C GLN A 43 47.07 29.67 -37.29
N TRP A 44 46.00 30.13 -37.94
CA TRP A 44 45.73 31.56 -38.16
C TRP A 44 45.62 32.33 -36.84
N ARG A 45 44.88 31.78 -35.86
CA ARG A 45 44.79 32.37 -34.51
C ARG A 45 46.14 32.36 -33.78
N ALA A 46 46.96 31.32 -33.97
CA ALA A 46 48.28 31.24 -33.36
C ALA A 46 49.23 32.31 -33.91
N LEU A 47 49.21 32.57 -35.23
CA LEU A 47 49.98 33.64 -35.86
C LEU A 47 49.52 35.03 -35.40
N GLY A 48 48.21 35.24 -35.28
CA GLY A 48 47.64 36.49 -34.74
C GLY A 48 47.99 36.77 -33.27
N LEU A 49 48.30 35.73 -32.47
CA LEU A 49 48.75 35.88 -31.08
C LEU A 49 50.26 36.17 -30.96
N GLN A 50 51.07 35.83 -31.98
CA GLN A 50 52.51 36.11 -31.99
C GLN A 50 52.83 37.55 -32.40
N GLU A 51 52.02 38.15 -33.28
CA GLU A 51 52.08 39.58 -33.59
C GLU A 51 51.30 40.37 -32.54
N GLY A 52 51.92 40.63 -31.38
CA GLY A 52 51.34 41.35 -30.25
C GLY A 52 50.99 42.82 -30.51
N ASN A 53 50.06 43.10 -31.43
CA ASN A 53 49.51 44.43 -31.68
C ASN A 53 47.98 44.39 -31.59
N ASN A 54 47.48 44.87 -30.45
CA ASN A 54 46.09 45.30 -30.21
C ASN A 54 45.77 46.57 -31.03
N GLY A 55 45.85 46.48 -32.35
CA GLY A 55 45.34 47.49 -33.26
C GLY A 55 44.11 46.92 -33.95
N VAL A 56 42.93 47.31 -33.48
CA VAL A 56 41.67 47.19 -34.23
C VAL A 56 41.84 48.03 -35.50
N ALA A 57 42.36 47.43 -36.56
CA ALA A 57 42.30 47.99 -37.89
C ALA A 57 40.96 47.57 -38.49
N GLU A 58 39.99 48.48 -38.47
CA GLU A 58 38.77 48.40 -39.26
C GLU A 58 39.15 48.23 -40.73
N GLY A 59 39.06 47.00 -41.24
CA GLY A 59 39.39 46.70 -42.63
C GLY A 59 39.38 45.21 -42.90
N VAL A 60 38.19 44.72 -43.28
CA VAL A 60 37.89 43.33 -43.69
C VAL A 60 37.92 42.30 -42.55
N ASP A 61 36.80 41.61 -42.36
CA ASP A 61 36.58 40.59 -41.32
C ASP A 61 37.58 39.44 -41.50
N ASP A 62 38.27 39.01 -40.44
CA ASP A 62 39.29 37.92 -40.50
C ASP A 62 38.72 36.60 -41.08
N GLY A 63 37.40 36.44 -41.06
CA GLY A 63 36.70 35.35 -41.74
C GLY A 63 36.87 35.35 -43.26
N VAL A 64 36.98 36.51 -43.89
CA VAL A 64 37.13 36.63 -45.36
C VAL A 64 38.51 36.14 -45.82
N CYS A 65 39.56 36.37 -45.03
CA CYS A 65 40.91 35.86 -45.32
C CYS A 65 40.99 34.33 -45.18
N LEU A 66 40.26 33.77 -44.23
CA LEU A 66 40.17 32.32 -44.02
C LEU A 66 39.34 31.64 -45.11
N ASP A 67 38.20 32.22 -45.47
CA ASP A 67 37.36 31.75 -46.58
C ASP A 67 38.15 31.80 -47.91
N PHE A 68 38.94 32.86 -48.13
CA PHE A 68 39.82 32.98 -49.28
C PHE A 68 40.81 31.82 -49.41
N ILE A 69 41.51 31.41 -48.34
CA ILE A 69 42.45 30.28 -48.40
C ILE A 69 41.72 28.96 -48.61
N VAL A 70 40.57 28.78 -47.95
CA VAL A 70 39.77 27.56 -48.08
C VAL A 70 39.25 27.41 -49.51
N ASP A 71 38.82 28.50 -50.14
CA ASP A 71 38.37 28.51 -51.53
C ASP A 71 39.54 28.31 -52.50
N LEU A 72 40.71 28.91 -52.23
CA LEU A 72 41.94 28.69 -53.01
C LEU A 72 42.44 27.24 -52.95
N ALA A 73 42.30 26.59 -51.79
CA ALA A 73 42.68 25.19 -51.60
C ALA A 73 41.75 24.21 -52.34
N ARG A 74 40.49 24.62 -52.61
CA ARG A 74 39.50 23.78 -53.29
C ARG A 74 39.61 23.81 -54.81
N ILE A 75 40.18 24.88 -55.38
CA ILE A 75 40.35 25.03 -56.82
C ILE A 75 41.63 24.32 -57.25
N ASP A 76 41.53 23.39 -58.20
CA ASP A 76 42.63 22.62 -58.79
C ASP A 76 43.56 21.93 -57.76
N PRO A 77 43.13 20.84 -57.10
CA PRO A 77 43.88 20.19 -56.02
C PRO A 77 45.27 19.68 -56.41
N ASP A 78 45.57 19.58 -57.70
CA ASP A 78 46.83 19.05 -58.24
C ASP A 78 47.99 20.07 -58.22
N ILE A 79 47.69 21.37 -58.07
CA ILE A 79 48.71 22.44 -57.99
C ILE A 79 48.90 22.83 -56.51
N PRO A 80 50.14 22.93 -56.01
CA PRO A 80 50.38 23.25 -54.62
C PRO A 80 49.93 24.69 -54.30
N LEU A 81 49.47 24.89 -53.05
CA LEU A 81 48.79 26.11 -52.61
C LEU A 81 49.69 27.37 -52.71
N ASP A 82 50.98 27.19 -52.51
CA ASP A 82 52.01 28.23 -52.63
C ASP A 82 52.13 28.75 -54.07
N ALA A 83 52.21 27.86 -55.06
CA ALA A 83 52.28 28.25 -56.47
C ALA A 83 51.07 29.07 -56.91
N LYS A 84 49.85 28.67 -56.50
CA LYS A 84 48.62 29.42 -56.79
C LYS A 84 48.60 30.79 -56.11
N PHE A 85 49.06 30.86 -54.87
CA PHE A 85 49.10 32.11 -54.11
C PHE A 85 50.05 33.13 -54.74
N PHE A 86 51.22 32.69 -55.25
CA PHE A 86 52.14 33.55 -55.97
C PHE A 86 51.60 34.04 -57.32
N GLU A 87 50.93 33.17 -58.10
CA GLU A 87 50.27 33.57 -59.35
C GLU A 87 49.21 34.66 -59.11
N ILE A 88 48.48 34.60 -57.99
CA ILE A 88 47.47 35.60 -57.62
C ILE A 88 48.13 36.93 -57.18
N LEU A 89 49.23 36.87 -56.43
CA LEU A 89 49.98 38.07 -56.02
C LEU A 89 50.62 38.79 -57.22
N GLU A 90 51.11 38.04 -58.20
CA GLU A 90 51.66 38.58 -59.45
C GLU A 90 50.55 39.26 -60.27
N ALA A 91 49.38 38.62 -60.41
CA ALA A 91 48.24 39.22 -61.09
C ALA A 91 47.62 40.42 -60.35
N ALA A 92 47.80 40.51 -59.03
CA ALA A 92 47.40 41.66 -58.21
C ALA A 92 48.45 42.79 -58.18
N ASN A 93 49.62 42.63 -58.83
CA ASN A 93 50.76 43.56 -58.78
C ASN A 93 51.29 43.86 -57.34
N ILE A 94 51.28 42.86 -56.45
CA ILE A 94 51.74 43.04 -55.06
C ILE A 94 53.13 42.41 -54.89
N ALA A 95 54.16 43.23 -54.70
CA ALA A 95 55.53 42.79 -54.44
C ALA A 95 55.79 42.65 -52.93
N LEU A 96 56.13 41.44 -52.48
CA LEU A 96 56.53 41.17 -51.09
C LEU A 96 57.91 41.79 -50.82
N THR A 97 57.97 42.83 -49.99
CA THR A 97 59.23 43.55 -49.72
C THR A 97 60.00 42.89 -48.57
N THR A 98 61.21 42.41 -48.86
CA THR A 98 62.20 42.04 -47.83
C THR A 98 63.10 43.24 -47.53
N THR A 99 63.34 43.49 -46.26
CA THR A 99 63.92 44.71 -45.66
C THR A 99 65.36 45.05 -46.04
N THR A 100 65.56 46.33 -46.42
CA THR A 100 66.66 47.28 -46.13
C THR A 100 68.13 46.93 -46.41
N THR A 101 68.74 47.72 -47.30
CA THR A 101 70.11 48.26 -47.11
C THR A 101 70.21 49.66 -47.74
N SER A 102 70.12 50.68 -46.89
CA SER A 102 70.50 52.06 -47.18
C SER A 102 72.02 52.21 -47.07
N SER A 103 72.68 52.76 -48.10
CA SER A 103 74.05 53.25 -47.99
C SER A 103 74.15 54.66 -48.60
N PRO A 104 74.78 55.64 -47.92
CA PRO A 104 74.75 57.04 -48.31
C PRO A 104 75.87 57.39 -49.29
N ARG A 105 75.52 58.14 -50.34
CA ARG A 105 76.43 58.72 -51.31
C ARG A 105 76.96 60.06 -50.80
N PRO A 106 78.28 60.27 -50.66
CA PRO A 106 78.84 61.61 -50.56
C PRO A 106 79.07 62.17 -51.97
N SER A 107 78.51 63.35 -52.21
CA SER A 107 78.80 64.17 -53.38
C SER A 107 80.14 64.87 -53.21
N SER A 108 81.02 64.73 -54.18
CA SER A 108 82.03 65.74 -54.48
C SER A 108 82.46 65.62 -55.95
N PRO A 109 82.50 66.73 -56.69
CA PRO A 109 82.61 66.73 -58.15
C PRO A 109 84.09 66.72 -58.56
N HIS A 110 84.45 65.98 -59.59
CA HIS A 110 85.36 66.44 -60.66
C HIS A 110 85.17 65.52 -61.87
N SER A 111 84.75 66.14 -62.97
CA SER A 111 84.33 65.54 -64.23
C SER A 111 85.55 65.27 -65.10
N VAL A 112 85.71 64.05 -65.62
CA VAL A 112 86.33 63.80 -66.92
C VAL A 112 85.65 62.58 -67.56
N GLU A 113 85.07 62.81 -68.75
CA GLU A 113 84.62 61.86 -69.79
C GLU A 113 83.40 60.96 -69.50
N SER A 114 82.23 61.41 -69.97
CA SER A 114 80.96 60.69 -69.90
C SER A 114 80.91 59.49 -70.85
N ILE A 115 81.17 58.30 -70.32
CA ILE A 115 80.62 57.04 -70.85
C ILE A 115 79.16 57.00 -70.40
N ASP A 116 78.22 56.74 -71.31
CA ASP A 116 76.79 56.69 -70.98
C ASP A 116 76.50 55.45 -70.13
N GLU A 117 76.34 55.65 -68.81
CA GLU A 117 76.05 54.58 -67.83
C GLU A 117 74.73 53.83 -68.10
N ASN A 118 73.91 54.31 -69.04
CA ASN A 118 72.67 53.69 -69.47
C ASN A 118 72.80 52.77 -70.71
N GLU A 119 73.99 52.65 -71.29
CA GLU A 119 74.21 51.76 -72.44
C GLU A 119 74.06 50.27 -72.03
N PRO A 120 73.25 49.46 -72.74
CA PRO A 120 72.98 48.07 -72.35
C PRO A 120 74.23 47.20 -72.35
N LEU A 121 75.19 47.47 -73.25
CA LEU A 121 76.47 46.76 -73.32
C LEU A 121 77.36 47.08 -72.11
N TRP A 122 77.35 48.32 -71.64
CA TRP A 122 78.07 48.73 -70.43
C TRP A 122 77.48 48.08 -69.19
N ARG A 123 76.14 48.07 -69.04
CA ARG A 123 75.47 47.37 -67.93
C ARG A 123 75.73 45.85 -67.95
N GLN A 124 75.78 45.24 -69.12
CA GLN A 124 76.11 43.82 -69.25
C GLN A 124 77.56 43.52 -68.88
N ALA A 125 78.51 44.38 -69.30
CA ALA A 125 79.91 44.28 -68.91
C ALA A 125 80.11 44.45 -67.39
N VAL A 126 79.48 45.47 -66.80
CA VAL A 126 79.50 45.71 -65.35
C VAL A 126 78.85 44.56 -64.58
N ALA A 127 77.76 43.97 -65.10
CA ALA A 127 77.12 42.82 -64.46
C ALA A 127 77.99 41.55 -64.52
N LEU A 128 78.73 41.33 -65.61
CA LEU A 128 79.68 40.22 -65.73
C LEU A 128 80.90 40.41 -64.83
N ASP A 129 81.44 41.62 -64.76
CA ASP A 129 82.53 41.95 -63.84
C ASP A 129 82.09 41.86 -62.38
N ASN A 130 80.88 42.33 -62.04
CA ASN A 130 80.33 42.17 -60.69
C ASN A 130 80.11 40.69 -60.34
N ARG A 131 79.62 39.86 -61.28
CA ARG A 131 79.51 38.41 -61.04
C ARG A 131 80.88 37.77 -60.79
N ARG A 132 81.89 38.18 -61.56
CA ARG A 132 83.26 37.69 -61.41
C ARG A 132 83.92 38.15 -60.11
N LEU A 133 83.67 39.39 -59.70
CA LEU A 133 84.14 39.92 -58.40
C LEU A 133 83.42 39.23 -57.23
N VAL A 134 82.11 39.01 -57.35
CA VAL A 134 81.34 38.29 -56.32
C VAL A 134 81.83 36.84 -56.19
N SER A 135 82.07 36.13 -57.30
CA SER A 135 82.63 34.78 -57.22
C SER A 135 84.02 34.78 -56.58
N GLN A 136 84.90 35.71 -56.95
CA GLN A 136 86.22 35.84 -56.33
C GLN A 136 86.16 36.17 -54.84
N VAL A 137 85.23 37.03 -54.41
CA VAL A 137 85.04 37.36 -52.99
C VAL A 137 84.48 36.17 -52.22
N ILE A 138 83.57 35.39 -52.83
CA ILE A 138 83.05 34.16 -52.22
C ILE A 138 84.15 33.12 -52.08
N ASP A 139 85.00 32.94 -53.10
CA ASP A 139 86.13 32.00 -53.04
C ASP A 139 87.11 32.41 -51.92
N ILE A 140 87.48 33.69 -51.85
CA ILE A 140 88.33 34.24 -50.77
C ILE A 140 87.66 34.09 -49.40
N TRP A 141 86.34 34.25 -49.31
CA TRP A 141 85.62 34.08 -48.04
C TRP A 141 85.56 32.61 -47.62
N GLN A 142 85.30 31.69 -48.55
CA GLN A 142 85.31 30.25 -48.27
C GLN A 142 86.70 29.79 -47.84
N ASP A 143 87.75 30.22 -48.54
CA ASP A 143 89.14 29.94 -48.18
C ASP A 143 89.44 30.46 -46.77
N ARG A 144 89.03 31.70 -46.44
CA ARG A 144 89.19 32.25 -45.08
C ARG A 144 88.37 31.53 -44.01
N VAL A 145 87.18 31.03 -44.32
CA VAL A 145 86.36 30.28 -43.37
C VAL A 145 86.96 28.90 -43.13
N ILE A 146 87.46 28.24 -44.17
CA ILE A 146 88.16 26.96 -44.08
C ILE A 146 89.47 27.14 -43.30
N GLU A 147 90.26 28.18 -43.59
CA GLU A 147 91.48 28.52 -42.84
C GLU A 147 91.17 28.84 -41.37
N ARG A 148 90.11 29.62 -41.10
CA ARG A 148 89.69 29.90 -39.72
C ARG A 148 89.23 28.64 -39.01
N ARG A 149 88.46 27.77 -39.68
CA ARG A 149 88.03 26.48 -39.11
C ARG A 149 89.22 25.58 -38.82
N ALA A 150 90.17 25.47 -39.74
CA ALA A 150 91.42 24.73 -39.55
C ALA A 150 92.29 25.34 -38.44
N ALA A 151 92.32 26.67 -38.29
CA ALA A 151 92.98 27.33 -37.18
C ALA A 151 92.27 27.05 -35.85
N TYR A 152 90.93 27.08 -35.80
CA TYR A 152 90.18 26.71 -34.60
C TYR A 152 90.39 25.24 -34.22
N GLU A 153 90.40 24.32 -35.20
CA GLU A 153 90.72 22.89 -34.98
C GLU A 153 92.15 22.69 -34.43
N GLN A 154 93.10 23.60 -34.69
CA GLN A 154 94.45 23.58 -34.11
C GLN A 154 94.51 24.14 -32.68
N TYR A 155 93.54 24.96 -32.26
CA TYR A 155 93.41 25.51 -30.90
C TYR A 155 92.37 24.77 -30.04
N GLU A 156 91.65 23.81 -30.61
CA GLU A 156 90.68 22.99 -29.89
C GLU A 156 91.38 21.90 -29.08
N ASP A 157 91.37 22.04 -27.76
CA ASP A 157 91.70 20.95 -26.85
C ASP A 157 90.63 19.85 -26.94
N ALA A 158 90.92 18.78 -27.68
CA ALA A 158 90.01 17.65 -27.87
C ALA A 158 89.51 17.05 -26.54
N GLU A 159 90.36 17.05 -25.52
CA GLU A 159 90.00 16.58 -24.17
C GLU A 159 88.99 17.52 -23.48
N ALA A 160 89.12 18.83 -23.64
CA ALA A 160 88.20 19.80 -23.06
C ALA A 160 86.82 19.74 -23.74
N ASN A 161 86.78 19.56 -25.06
CA ASN A 161 85.53 19.37 -25.81
C ASN A 161 84.83 18.05 -25.44
N ALA A 162 85.57 16.95 -25.26
CA ALA A 162 84.99 15.69 -24.79
C ALA A 162 84.38 15.81 -23.37
N VAL A 163 85.01 16.60 -22.48
CA VAL A 163 84.45 16.90 -21.15
C VAL A 163 83.21 17.79 -21.26
N ALA A 164 83.18 18.77 -22.16
CA ALA A 164 82.00 19.61 -22.40
C ALA A 164 80.81 18.80 -22.94
N ASP A 165 81.05 17.88 -23.88
CA ASP A 165 80.02 17.02 -24.46
C ASP A 165 79.46 16.03 -23.45
N THR A 166 80.31 15.41 -22.61
CA THR A 166 79.85 14.53 -21.54
C THR A 166 79.03 15.28 -20.49
N GLN A 167 79.44 16.50 -20.12
CA GLN A 167 78.65 17.35 -19.22
C GLN A 167 77.33 17.80 -19.85
N TYR A 168 77.33 18.15 -21.13
CA TYR A 168 76.11 18.51 -21.86
C TYR A 168 75.15 17.33 -21.93
N GLY A 169 75.65 16.13 -22.31
CA GLY A 169 74.88 14.89 -22.34
C GLY A 169 74.29 14.54 -20.97
N TYR A 170 75.07 14.66 -19.89
CA TYR A 170 74.58 14.46 -18.52
C TYR A 170 73.50 15.49 -18.14
N LYS A 171 73.71 16.79 -18.42
CA LYS A 171 72.73 17.84 -18.14
C LYS A 171 71.44 17.64 -18.93
N LEU A 172 71.55 17.22 -20.20
CA LEU A 172 70.41 16.92 -21.05
C LEU A 172 69.63 15.71 -20.51
N ALA A 173 70.32 14.60 -20.21
CA ALA A 173 69.71 13.41 -19.62
C ALA A 173 69.04 13.71 -18.27
N LYS A 174 69.66 14.52 -17.42
CA LYS A 174 69.08 14.95 -16.16
C LYS A 174 67.79 15.76 -16.38
N ARG A 175 67.81 16.75 -17.29
CA ARG A 175 66.64 17.56 -17.63
C ARG A 175 65.50 16.72 -18.20
N THR A 176 65.80 15.75 -19.08
CA THR A 176 64.77 14.88 -19.65
C THR A 176 64.17 13.94 -18.61
N ILE A 177 65.00 13.38 -17.71
CA ILE A 177 64.54 12.54 -16.59
C ILE A 177 63.68 13.36 -15.61
N ASP A 178 64.12 14.55 -15.24
CA ASP A 178 63.37 15.43 -14.32
C ASP A 178 62.03 15.86 -14.94
N HIS A 179 62.01 16.21 -16.23
CA HIS A 179 60.78 16.49 -16.97
C HIS A 179 59.84 15.27 -17.00
N TRP A 180 60.38 14.09 -17.29
CA TRP A 180 59.61 12.85 -17.30
C TRP A 180 59.02 12.52 -15.91
N ARG A 181 59.83 12.64 -14.84
CA ARG A 181 59.36 12.47 -13.45
C ARG A 181 58.25 13.44 -13.10
N SER A 182 58.42 14.72 -13.43
CA SER A 182 57.37 15.74 -13.23
C SER A 182 56.08 15.38 -13.97
N ARG A 183 56.18 14.87 -15.21
CA ARG A 183 55.02 14.48 -16.01
C ARG A 183 54.33 13.24 -15.45
N VAL A 184 55.08 12.23 -15.02
CA VAL A 184 54.54 11.04 -14.33
C VAL A 184 53.83 11.43 -13.04
N GLN A 185 54.40 12.35 -12.27
CA GLN A 185 53.80 12.81 -11.01
C GLN A 185 52.52 13.61 -11.25
N HIS A 186 52.48 14.42 -12.31
CA HIS A 186 51.26 15.08 -12.76
C HIS A 186 50.18 14.08 -13.17
N VAL A 187 50.52 13.06 -13.97
CA VAL A 187 49.56 11.99 -14.35
C VAL A 187 49.02 11.25 -13.11
N LYS A 188 49.87 10.88 -12.15
CA LYS A 188 49.43 10.28 -10.89
C LYS A 188 48.47 11.19 -10.11
N SER A 189 48.72 12.50 -10.10
CA SER A 189 47.82 13.45 -9.44
C SER A 189 46.45 13.55 -10.12
N LEU A 190 46.42 13.49 -11.46
CA LEU A 190 45.18 13.45 -12.24
C LEU A 190 44.41 12.14 -12.02
N GLU A 191 45.09 11.00 -11.95
CA GLU A 191 44.48 9.71 -11.65
C GLU A 191 43.84 9.69 -10.26
N ALA A 192 44.53 10.24 -9.25
CA ALA A 192 43.98 10.38 -7.91
C ALA A 192 42.75 11.30 -7.87
N MET A 193 42.78 12.41 -8.62
CA MET A 193 41.62 13.31 -8.75
C MET A 193 40.45 12.61 -9.47
N ALA A 194 40.72 11.86 -10.53
CA ALA A 194 39.71 11.10 -11.26
C ALA A 194 39.09 9.99 -10.39
N ALA A 195 39.89 9.29 -9.58
CA ALA A 195 39.39 8.30 -8.62
C ALA A 195 38.46 8.93 -7.59
N ARG A 196 38.82 10.11 -7.06
CA ARG A 196 37.98 10.87 -6.13
C ARG A 196 36.65 11.28 -6.76
N LEU A 197 36.66 11.80 -7.99
CA LEU A 197 35.44 12.17 -8.71
C LEU A 197 34.53 10.96 -8.99
N ARG A 198 35.11 9.78 -9.30
CA ARG A 198 34.35 8.53 -9.46
C ARG A 198 33.68 8.14 -8.14
N PHE A 199 34.43 8.18 -7.03
CA PHE A 199 33.90 7.88 -5.70
C PHE A 199 32.75 8.84 -5.31
N GLU A 200 32.92 10.14 -5.51
CA GLU A 200 31.88 11.14 -5.23
C GLU A 200 30.62 10.90 -6.10
N ARG A 201 30.80 10.55 -7.37
CA ARG A 201 29.70 10.19 -8.28
C ARG A 201 28.97 8.94 -7.81
N ASP A 202 29.68 7.89 -7.43
CA ASP A 202 29.07 6.64 -6.99
C ASP A 202 28.41 6.78 -5.61
N ALA A 203 29.02 7.51 -4.68
CA ALA A 203 28.39 7.88 -3.41
C ALA A 203 27.09 8.66 -3.63
N SER A 204 27.06 9.60 -4.57
CA SER A 204 25.84 10.35 -4.89
C SER A 204 24.74 9.46 -5.48
N ARG A 205 25.11 8.44 -6.27
CA ARG A 205 24.16 7.46 -6.83
C ARG A 205 23.60 6.55 -5.74
N VAL A 206 24.44 6.06 -4.84
CA VAL A 206 24.04 5.23 -3.70
C VAL A 206 23.10 6.01 -2.77
N LEU A 207 23.43 7.25 -2.43
CA LEU A 207 22.56 8.11 -1.61
C LEU A 207 21.20 8.35 -2.29
N ARG A 208 21.17 8.57 -3.61
CA ARG A 208 19.90 8.68 -4.36
C ARG A 208 19.10 7.38 -4.32
N ALA A 209 19.75 6.23 -4.47
CA ALA A 209 19.08 4.94 -4.40
C ALA A 209 18.50 4.68 -3.00
N LEU A 210 19.26 4.93 -1.93
CA LEU A 210 18.80 4.78 -0.55
C LEU A 210 17.64 5.72 -0.23
N THR A 211 17.74 6.99 -0.62
CA THR A 211 16.65 7.96 -0.38
C THR A 211 15.39 7.63 -1.18
N LEU A 212 15.51 7.05 -2.38
CA LEU A 212 14.35 6.54 -3.13
C LEU A 212 13.75 5.30 -2.45
N ALA A 213 14.57 4.36 -1.99
CA ALA A 213 14.11 3.18 -1.26
C ALA A 213 13.35 3.58 0.01
N GLU A 214 13.87 4.51 0.81
CA GLU A 214 13.17 5.01 2.01
C GLU A 214 11.86 5.73 1.69
N ARG A 215 11.79 6.44 0.54
CA ARG A 215 10.51 7.02 0.10
C ARG A 215 9.51 5.94 -0.28
N GLU A 216 9.95 4.90 -1.00
CA GLU A 216 9.10 3.77 -1.38
C GLU A 216 8.56 3.02 -0.15
N THR A 217 9.38 2.78 0.89
CA THR A 217 8.91 2.14 2.12
C THR A 217 7.83 2.97 2.81
N VAL A 218 7.99 4.31 2.86
CA VAL A 218 6.97 5.22 3.40
C VAL A 218 5.69 5.18 2.56
N PHE A 219 5.80 5.18 1.22
CA PHE A 219 4.62 5.06 0.35
C PHE A 219 3.89 3.73 0.53
N ILE A 220 4.61 2.61 0.69
CA ILE A 220 4.02 1.30 0.96
C ILE A 220 3.30 1.30 2.32
N ARG A 221 3.91 1.87 3.36
CA ARG A 221 3.29 2.02 4.69
C ARG A 221 2.01 2.85 4.63
N GLU A 222 2.02 3.99 3.95
CA GLU A 222 0.81 4.81 3.84
C GLU A 222 -0.27 4.19 2.94
N ARG A 223 0.14 3.49 1.87
CA ARG A 223 -0.80 2.72 1.05
C ARG A 223 -1.49 1.62 1.85
N THR A 224 -0.73 0.84 2.63
CA THR A 224 -1.26 -0.24 3.48
C THR A 224 -2.14 0.31 4.60
N ARG A 225 -1.76 1.44 5.21
CA ARG A 225 -2.60 2.15 6.18
C ARG A 225 -3.94 2.59 5.58
N ARG A 226 -3.93 3.18 4.38
CA ARG A 226 -5.16 3.61 3.68
C ARG A 226 -6.04 2.42 3.27
N SER A 227 -5.46 1.31 2.80
CA SER A 227 -6.25 0.12 2.48
C SER A 227 -6.86 -0.49 3.75
N ALA A 228 -6.09 -0.59 4.84
CA ALA A 228 -6.62 -1.05 6.14
C ALA A 228 -7.76 -0.16 6.65
N ALA A 229 -7.63 1.17 6.55
CA ALA A 229 -8.70 2.10 6.93
C ALA A 229 -9.97 1.91 6.10
N ARG A 230 -9.85 1.69 4.78
CA ARG A 230 -10.99 1.38 3.90
C ARG A 230 -11.65 0.05 4.26
N PHE A 231 -10.87 -0.99 4.50
CA PHE A 231 -11.40 -2.29 4.93
C PHE A 231 -12.13 -2.19 6.27
N LEU A 232 -11.58 -1.45 7.23
CA LEU A 232 -12.23 -1.19 8.52
C LEU A 232 -13.54 -0.41 8.36
N ALA A 233 -13.59 0.57 7.45
CA ALA A 233 -14.82 1.30 7.16
C ALA A 233 -15.91 0.39 6.57
N ILE A 234 -15.57 -0.41 5.56
CA ILE A 234 -16.49 -1.40 4.95
C ILE A 234 -16.95 -2.43 5.99
N TRP A 235 -16.02 -2.89 6.85
CA TRP A 235 -16.36 -3.83 7.91
C TRP A 235 -17.35 -3.23 8.90
N ARG A 236 -17.11 -1.99 9.36
CA ARG A 236 -18.03 -1.26 10.26
C ARG A 236 -19.42 -1.08 9.65
N GLU A 237 -19.48 -0.70 8.37
CA GLU A 237 -20.75 -0.55 7.64
C GLU A 237 -21.50 -1.89 7.58
N LYS A 238 -20.81 -2.99 7.26
CA LYS A 238 -21.43 -4.33 7.23
C LYS A 238 -21.88 -4.79 8.60
N THR A 239 -21.09 -4.55 9.66
CA THR A 239 -21.49 -4.91 11.02
C THR A 239 -22.69 -4.10 11.49
N ALA A 240 -22.76 -2.81 11.17
CA ALA A 240 -23.92 -1.98 11.46
C ALA A 240 -25.17 -2.49 10.74
N ARG A 241 -25.05 -2.83 9.46
CA ARG A 241 -26.16 -3.42 8.69
C ARG A 241 -26.63 -4.77 9.25
N ILE A 242 -25.71 -5.60 9.75
CA ILE A 242 -26.09 -6.86 10.41
C ILE A 242 -26.84 -6.57 11.71
N GLN A 243 -26.38 -5.62 12.52
CA GLN A 243 -27.08 -5.20 13.74
C GLN A 243 -28.50 -4.68 13.44
N GLU A 244 -28.66 -3.86 12.40
CA GLU A 244 -30.00 -3.39 11.96
C GLU A 244 -30.92 -4.55 11.56
N LEU A 245 -30.39 -5.57 10.88
CA LEU A 245 -31.16 -6.77 10.51
C LEU A 245 -31.50 -7.65 11.73
N GLU A 246 -30.61 -7.73 12.71
CA GLU A 246 -30.86 -8.42 13.99
C GLU A 246 -31.94 -7.71 14.79
N ASP A 247 -31.87 -6.38 14.90
CA ASP A 247 -32.90 -5.55 15.54
C ASP A 247 -34.25 -5.72 14.84
N TYR A 248 -34.26 -5.74 13.51
CA TYR A 248 -35.46 -6.01 12.73
C TYR A 248 -36.01 -7.43 13.00
N ALA A 249 -35.14 -8.45 13.00
CA ALA A 249 -35.54 -9.83 13.29
C ALA A 249 -36.11 -9.98 14.71
N ASP A 250 -35.52 -9.30 15.70
CA ASP A 250 -36.01 -9.30 17.08
C ASP A 250 -37.33 -8.53 17.22
N SER A 251 -37.51 -7.43 16.48
CA SER A 251 -38.81 -6.74 16.41
C SER A 251 -39.90 -7.66 15.84
N PHE A 252 -39.57 -8.40 14.76
CA PHE A 252 -40.48 -9.36 14.15
C PHE A 252 -40.84 -10.50 15.12
N ARG A 253 -39.85 -11.04 15.84
CA ARG A 253 -40.07 -12.05 16.89
C ARG A 253 -40.96 -11.53 18.01
N LYS A 254 -40.76 -10.29 18.47
CA LYS A 254 -41.59 -9.66 19.51
C LYS A 254 -43.04 -9.48 19.03
N ILE A 255 -43.26 -9.03 17.80
CA ILE A 255 -44.59 -8.89 17.20
C ILE A 255 -45.27 -10.26 17.11
N HIS A 256 -44.57 -11.28 16.60
CA HIS A 256 -45.13 -12.63 16.50
C HIS A 256 -45.41 -13.26 17.87
N ALA A 257 -44.55 -13.01 18.87
CA ALA A 257 -44.80 -13.44 20.23
C ALA A 257 -46.04 -12.76 20.82
N ALA A 258 -46.21 -11.45 20.60
CA ALA A 258 -47.40 -10.71 21.01
C ALA A 258 -48.67 -11.24 20.33
N GLN A 259 -48.63 -11.50 19.02
CA GLN A 259 -49.76 -12.12 18.28
C GLN A 259 -50.12 -13.50 18.83
N ASN A 260 -49.13 -14.35 19.12
CA ASN A 260 -49.38 -15.66 19.73
C ASN A 260 -49.99 -15.55 21.13
N VAL A 261 -49.55 -14.58 21.94
CA VAL A 261 -50.13 -14.32 23.26
C VAL A 261 -51.57 -13.83 23.12
N LEU A 262 -51.84 -12.91 22.20
CA LEU A 262 -53.20 -12.43 21.93
C LEU A 262 -54.12 -13.56 21.43
N ALA A 263 -53.64 -14.43 20.54
CA ALA A 263 -54.39 -15.59 20.08
C ALA A 263 -54.75 -16.55 21.23
N ARG A 264 -53.78 -16.86 22.11
CA ARG A 264 -54.04 -17.65 23.32
C ARG A 264 -54.98 -16.97 24.30
N LEU A 265 -54.89 -15.64 24.44
CA LEU A 265 -55.83 -14.89 25.27
C LEU A 265 -57.25 -14.93 24.68
N SER A 266 -57.41 -14.85 23.35
CA SER A 266 -58.73 -15.02 22.73
C SER A 266 -59.27 -16.44 22.87
N GLU A 267 -58.43 -17.47 22.72
CA GLU A 267 -58.83 -18.88 22.92
C GLU A 267 -59.25 -19.13 24.38
N THR A 268 -58.45 -18.67 25.35
CA THR A 268 -58.79 -18.79 26.78
C THR A 268 -60.04 -18.00 27.13
N HIS A 269 -60.23 -16.81 26.57
CA HIS A 269 -61.46 -16.04 26.75
C HIS A 269 -62.68 -16.79 26.20
N HIS A 270 -62.57 -17.38 25.00
CA HIS A 270 -63.64 -18.19 24.43
C HIS A 270 -63.96 -19.42 25.29
N HIS A 271 -62.94 -20.15 25.75
CA HIS A 271 -63.13 -21.26 26.69
C HIS A 271 -63.77 -20.84 28.01
N HIS A 272 -63.46 -19.65 28.52
CA HIS A 272 -64.14 -19.11 29.70
C HIS A 272 -65.61 -18.81 29.43
N GLN A 273 -65.95 -18.21 28.28
CA GLN A 273 -67.34 -17.98 27.87
C GLN A 273 -68.11 -19.29 27.69
N GLU A 274 -67.50 -20.29 27.05
CA GLU A 274 -68.07 -21.64 26.91
C GLU A 274 -68.31 -22.27 28.29
N ALA A 275 -67.32 -22.22 29.19
CA ALA A 275 -67.43 -22.75 30.55
C ALA A 275 -68.50 -22.01 31.37
N GLU A 276 -68.64 -20.70 31.21
CA GLU A 276 -69.72 -19.91 31.83
C GLU A 276 -71.09 -20.36 31.30
N SER A 277 -71.25 -20.53 29.98
CA SER A 277 -72.51 -21.01 29.40
C SER A 277 -72.87 -22.42 29.88
N LEU A 278 -71.88 -23.31 30.00
CA LEU A 278 -72.05 -24.64 30.57
C LEU A 278 -72.38 -24.59 32.06
N ALA A 279 -71.76 -23.69 32.82
CA ALA A 279 -72.08 -23.51 34.23
C ALA A 279 -73.51 -23.00 34.44
N VAL A 280 -73.98 -22.08 33.59
CA VAL A 280 -75.37 -21.58 33.60
C VAL A 280 -76.35 -22.72 33.31
N THR A 281 -76.13 -23.50 32.24
CA THR A 281 -77.01 -24.63 31.91
C THR A 281 -77.02 -25.72 32.99
N ILE A 282 -75.87 -26.03 33.60
CA ILE A 282 -75.79 -26.95 34.75
C ILE A 282 -76.53 -26.39 35.97
N TYR A 283 -76.41 -25.09 36.24
CA TYR A 283 -77.11 -24.42 37.34
C TYR A 283 -78.63 -24.47 37.13
N GLU A 284 -79.11 -24.10 35.94
CA GLU A 284 -80.52 -24.18 35.57
C GLU A 284 -81.06 -25.61 35.66
N GLY A 285 -80.33 -26.60 35.16
CA GLY A 285 -80.69 -28.01 35.28
C GLY A 285 -80.74 -28.49 36.72
N ASN A 286 -79.80 -28.08 37.57
CA ASN A 286 -79.82 -28.40 39.00
C ASN A 286 -80.94 -27.68 39.75
N LEU A 287 -81.26 -26.45 39.38
CA LEU A 287 -82.38 -25.69 39.93
C LEU A 287 -83.70 -26.36 39.56
N ALA A 288 -83.89 -26.73 38.29
CA ALA A 288 -85.06 -27.48 37.83
C ALA A 288 -85.22 -28.81 38.57
N ARG A 289 -84.12 -29.57 38.75
CA ARG A 289 -84.12 -30.81 39.57
C ARG A 289 -84.48 -30.55 41.03
N ARG A 290 -83.98 -29.47 41.63
CA ARG A 290 -84.35 -29.10 43.01
C ARG A 290 -85.82 -28.75 43.14
N ILE A 291 -86.34 -27.92 42.23
CA ILE A 291 -87.76 -27.55 42.18
C ILE A 291 -88.62 -28.81 41.97
N PHE A 292 -88.24 -29.68 41.03
CA PHE A 292 -88.94 -30.94 40.78
C PHE A 292 -88.91 -31.88 42.00
N ASN A 293 -87.76 -32.06 42.64
CA ASN A 293 -87.64 -32.89 43.84
C ASN A 293 -88.42 -32.30 45.01
N GLN A 294 -88.46 -30.98 45.15
CA GLN A 294 -89.26 -30.30 46.16
C GLN A 294 -90.76 -30.48 45.90
N TRP A 295 -91.19 -30.34 44.64
CA TRP A 295 -92.57 -30.64 44.22
C TRP A 295 -92.93 -32.13 44.40
N LEU A 296 -92.02 -33.04 44.08
CA LEU A 296 -92.17 -34.48 44.31
C LEU A 296 -92.31 -34.78 45.81
N ALA A 297 -91.46 -34.17 46.64
CA ALA A 297 -91.54 -34.31 48.09
C ALA A 297 -92.84 -33.71 48.65
N GLN A 298 -93.29 -32.56 48.14
CA GLN A 298 -94.58 -31.95 48.51
C GLN A 298 -95.76 -32.81 48.08
N SER A 299 -95.77 -33.35 46.86
CA SER A 299 -96.85 -34.24 46.38
C SER A 299 -96.86 -35.59 47.10
N GLN A 300 -95.69 -36.15 47.43
CA GLN A 300 -95.59 -37.32 48.31
C GLN A 300 -96.06 -37.00 49.73
N ALA A 301 -95.74 -35.81 50.27
CA ALA A 301 -96.23 -35.39 51.58
C ALA A 301 -97.77 -35.20 51.58
N ILE A 302 -98.34 -34.67 50.49
CA ILE A 302 -99.80 -34.59 50.30
C ILE A 302 -100.39 -36.00 50.26
N ARG A 303 -99.85 -36.91 49.44
CA ARG A 303 -100.31 -38.32 49.40
C ARG A 303 -100.21 -39.01 50.76
N VAL A 304 -99.11 -38.86 51.48
CA VAL A 304 -98.95 -39.42 52.83
C VAL A 304 -99.90 -38.75 53.82
N ASN A 305 -100.22 -37.47 53.65
CA ASN A 305 -101.22 -36.80 54.49
C ASN A 305 -102.65 -37.25 54.14
N ASP A 306 -102.96 -37.53 52.87
CA ASP A 306 -104.23 -38.10 52.43
C ASP A 306 -104.37 -39.54 52.93
N GLU A 307 -103.34 -40.37 52.78
CA GLU A 307 -103.26 -41.72 53.37
C GLU A 307 -103.33 -41.68 54.90
N ARG A 308 -102.77 -40.66 55.55
CA ARG A 308 -102.92 -40.45 57.00
C ARG A 308 -104.29 -39.93 57.39
N ALA A 309 -104.98 -39.18 56.52
CA ALA A 309 -106.34 -38.72 56.75
C ALA A 309 -107.33 -39.88 56.57
N GLU A 310 -107.10 -40.74 55.58
CA GLU A 310 -107.82 -42.01 55.37
C GLU A 310 -107.52 -42.99 56.51
N ALA A 311 -106.24 -43.20 56.88
CA ALA A 311 -105.86 -44.02 58.02
C ALA A 311 -106.32 -43.42 59.36
N ALA A 312 -106.47 -42.10 59.48
CA ALA A 312 -107.08 -41.47 60.65
C ALA A 312 -108.59 -41.67 60.66
N ALA A 313 -109.28 -41.58 59.52
CA ALA A 313 -110.70 -41.91 59.39
C ALA A 313 -110.95 -43.39 59.74
N ASP A 314 -110.12 -44.29 59.25
CA ASP A 314 -110.12 -45.70 59.60
C ASP A 314 -109.73 -45.91 61.07
N TYR A 315 -108.74 -45.18 61.59
CA TYR A 315 -108.37 -45.25 63.00
C TYR A 315 -109.46 -44.70 63.91
N PHE A 316 -110.25 -43.70 63.51
CA PHE A 316 -111.39 -43.22 64.30
C PHE A 316 -112.57 -44.21 64.24
N ALA A 317 -112.83 -44.84 63.09
CA ALA A 317 -113.80 -45.92 62.94
C ALA A 317 -113.40 -47.17 63.76
N VAL A 318 -112.11 -47.53 63.73
CA VAL A 318 -111.52 -48.64 64.47
C VAL A 318 -111.36 -48.32 65.95
N LYS A 319 -111.04 -47.07 66.35
CA LYS A 319 -110.96 -46.62 67.75
C LYS A 319 -112.31 -46.68 68.45
N HIS A 320 -113.42 -46.45 67.74
CA HIS A 320 -114.77 -46.64 68.26
C HIS A 320 -115.10 -48.13 68.47
N ALA A 321 -114.65 -49.02 67.57
CA ALA A 321 -114.78 -50.48 67.72
C ALA A 321 -113.84 -51.06 68.81
N PHE A 322 -112.64 -50.52 68.94
CA PHE A 322 -111.66 -50.94 69.94
C PHE A 322 -111.87 -50.32 71.32
N GLN A 323 -112.58 -49.20 71.48
CA GLN A 323 -113.03 -48.73 72.79
C GLN A 323 -114.02 -49.72 73.45
N LYS A 324 -114.79 -50.47 72.64
CA LYS A 324 -115.64 -51.60 73.10
C LYS A 324 -114.82 -52.86 73.47
N LEU A 325 -113.70 -53.11 72.81
CA LEU A 325 -112.80 -54.26 73.10
C LEU A 325 -111.75 -53.95 74.19
N ARG A 326 -111.47 -52.68 74.45
CA ARG A 326 -110.52 -52.21 75.47
C ARG A 326 -111.07 -52.30 76.90
N ALA A 327 -112.37 -52.54 77.06
CA ALA A 327 -112.98 -53.01 78.30
C ALA A 327 -112.69 -54.51 78.57
N ARG A 328 -112.19 -55.28 77.58
CA ARG A 328 -111.97 -56.75 77.68
C ARG A 328 -110.51 -57.21 77.73
N ALA A 329 -109.53 -56.32 77.53
CA ALA A 329 -108.12 -56.70 77.47
C ALA A 329 -107.32 -56.08 78.63
N GLN A 330 -107.81 -56.29 79.85
CA GLN A 330 -107.02 -56.29 81.08
C GLN A 330 -105.97 -57.45 81.10
N SER A 331 -105.83 -58.23 80.02
CA SER A 331 -104.73 -59.17 79.74
C SER A 331 -103.41 -58.50 79.29
N ARG A 332 -103.31 -57.17 79.43
CA ARG A 332 -102.21 -56.27 79.02
C ARG A 332 -100.94 -56.30 79.90
N LEU A 333 -100.62 -57.42 80.55
CA LEU A 333 -99.39 -57.52 81.35
C LEU A 333 -98.23 -58.24 80.64
N ALA A 334 -98.46 -59.10 79.63
CA ALA A 334 -97.38 -59.82 78.94
C ALA A 334 -96.69 -59.07 77.77
N GLN A 335 -97.28 -58.00 77.24
CA GLN A 335 -96.73 -57.26 76.07
C GLN A 335 -95.73 -56.15 76.45
N LYS A 336 -95.66 -55.77 77.73
CA LYS A 336 -94.74 -54.70 78.19
C LYS A 336 -93.29 -55.17 78.25
N GLU A 337 -93.05 -56.47 78.46
CA GLU A 337 -91.70 -57.03 78.60
C GLU A 337 -90.98 -57.24 77.24
N ILE A 338 -91.71 -57.64 76.19
CA ILE A 338 -91.15 -57.82 74.83
C ILE A 338 -90.78 -56.48 74.18
N ALA A 339 -91.53 -55.41 74.45
CA ALA A 339 -91.24 -54.07 73.96
C ALA A 339 -89.96 -53.48 74.56
N GLN A 340 -89.70 -53.75 75.85
CA GLN A 340 -88.48 -53.31 76.54
C GLN A 340 -87.23 -54.05 76.05
N ALA A 341 -87.31 -55.37 75.78
CA ALA A 341 -86.18 -56.12 75.21
C ALA A 341 -85.81 -55.64 73.79
N ARG A 342 -86.81 -55.31 72.96
CA ARG A 342 -86.60 -54.84 71.59
C ARG A 342 -86.00 -53.43 71.53
N THR A 343 -86.34 -52.53 72.45
CA THR A 343 -85.70 -51.20 72.53
C THR A 343 -84.24 -51.32 72.94
N HIS A 344 -83.90 -52.16 73.94
CA HIS A 344 -82.51 -52.38 74.36
C HIS A 344 -81.62 -52.93 73.23
N ILE A 345 -82.09 -53.89 72.44
CA ILE A 345 -81.34 -54.44 71.29
C ILE A 345 -81.13 -53.38 70.19
N LEU A 346 -82.15 -52.57 69.89
CA LEU A 346 -82.02 -51.50 68.91
C LEU A 346 -81.04 -50.41 69.37
N TYR A 347 -81.08 -50.00 70.64
CA TYR A 347 -80.11 -49.05 71.19
C TYR A 347 -78.67 -49.53 71.03
N LEU A 348 -78.37 -50.79 71.34
CA LEU A 348 -77.02 -51.35 71.18
C LEU A 348 -76.57 -51.39 69.71
N LYS A 349 -77.48 -51.76 68.78
CA LYS A 349 -77.18 -51.82 67.34
C LYS A 349 -76.88 -50.45 66.75
N TYR A 350 -77.68 -49.44 67.08
CA TYR A 350 -77.47 -48.08 66.59
C TYR A 350 -76.28 -47.39 67.26
N PHE A 351 -76.00 -47.67 68.53
CA PHE A 351 -74.82 -47.12 69.21
C PHE A 351 -73.51 -47.66 68.63
N ARG A 352 -73.45 -48.96 68.26
CA ARG A 352 -72.29 -49.51 67.54
C ARG A 352 -72.09 -48.87 66.17
N LYS A 353 -73.17 -48.68 65.39
CA LYS A 353 -73.09 -47.99 64.09
C LYS A 353 -72.63 -46.54 64.21
N TRP A 354 -73.15 -45.82 65.22
CA TRP A 354 -72.72 -44.46 65.50
C TRP A 354 -71.24 -44.38 65.89
N ARG A 355 -70.75 -45.30 66.74
CA ARG A 355 -69.33 -45.34 67.13
C ARG A 355 -68.39 -45.60 65.93
N LEU A 356 -68.79 -46.46 64.99
CA LEU A 356 -68.04 -46.68 63.74
C LEU A 356 -68.05 -45.44 62.85
N ALA A 357 -69.21 -44.82 62.61
CA ALA A 357 -69.30 -43.60 61.81
C ALA A 357 -68.49 -42.44 62.41
N VAL A 358 -68.48 -42.28 63.74
CA VAL A 358 -67.66 -41.26 64.42
C VAL A 358 -66.17 -41.53 64.26
N ARG A 359 -65.75 -42.81 64.25
CA ARG A 359 -64.36 -43.19 63.98
C ARG A 359 -63.96 -42.83 62.56
N ASP A 360 -64.78 -43.17 61.57
CA ASP A 360 -64.51 -42.87 60.15
C ASP A 360 -64.46 -41.36 59.91
N ILE A 361 -65.35 -40.59 60.53
CA ILE A 361 -65.34 -39.11 60.44
C ILE A 361 -64.08 -38.53 61.09
N LYS A 362 -63.63 -39.08 62.23
CA LYS A 362 -62.37 -38.65 62.87
C LYS A 362 -61.17 -38.97 61.98
N GLU A 363 -61.06 -40.20 61.47
CA GLU A 363 -59.99 -40.62 60.57
C GLU A 363 -59.98 -39.79 59.27
N ALA A 364 -61.14 -39.49 58.68
CA ALA A 364 -61.25 -38.61 57.52
C ALA A 364 -60.78 -37.17 57.81
N LYS A 365 -61.13 -36.61 58.98
CA LYS A 365 -60.65 -35.29 59.42
C LYS A 365 -59.14 -35.27 59.65
N TYR A 366 -58.58 -36.29 60.29
CA TYR A 366 -57.13 -36.40 60.47
C TYR A 366 -56.40 -36.56 59.13
N ASN A 367 -56.91 -37.37 58.21
CA ASN A 367 -56.33 -37.53 56.88
C ASN A 367 -56.43 -36.26 56.04
N ALA A 368 -57.51 -35.50 56.15
CA ALA A 368 -57.65 -34.20 55.50
C ALA A 368 -56.65 -33.18 56.07
N ALA A 369 -56.52 -33.10 57.40
CA ALA A 369 -55.55 -32.23 58.07
C ALA A 369 -54.10 -32.60 57.75
N TYR A 370 -53.80 -33.91 57.66
CA TYR A 370 -52.47 -34.37 57.25
C TYR A 370 -52.15 -34.02 55.79
N LYS A 371 -53.13 -34.16 54.88
CA LYS A 371 -52.97 -33.75 53.47
C LYS A 371 -52.73 -32.25 53.32
N THR A 372 -53.44 -31.41 54.08
CA THR A 372 -53.22 -29.95 54.04
C THR A 372 -51.87 -29.56 54.63
N MET A 373 -51.46 -30.18 55.75
CA MET A 373 -50.12 -30.00 56.32
C MET A 373 -49.03 -30.39 55.32
N ARG A 374 -49.14 -31.57 54.69
CA ARG A 374 -48.17 -32.04 53.69
C ARG A 374 -48.07 -31.12 52.47
N ARG A 375 -49.20 -30.56 52.00
CA ARG A 375 -49.20 -29.55 50.92
C ARG A 375 -48.46 -28.29 51.33
N LYS A 376 -48.73 -27.75 52.52
CA LYS A 376 -48.03 -26.57 53.06
C LYS A 376 -46.51 -26.82 53.23
N VAL A 377 -46.11 -28.00 53.70
CA VAL A 377 -44.68 -28.35 53.80
C VAL A 377 -44.02 -28.40 52.41
N LYS A 378 -44.66 -29.02 51.42
CA LYS A 378 -44.16 -29.03 50.04
C LYS A 378 -44.08 -27.63 49.43
N GLU A 379 -45.10 -26.80 49.63
CA GLU A 379 -45.09 -25.40 49.20
C GLU A 379 -43.96 -24.60 49.85
N ASN A 380 -43.73 -24.78 51.16
CA ASN A 380 -42.65 -24.10 51.86
C ASN A 380 -41.27 -24.57 51.39
N ILE A 381 -41.07 -25.86 51.13
CA ILE A 381 -39.84 -26.39 50.54
C ILE A 381 -39.63 -25.81 49.14
N ALA A 382 -40.68 -25.77 48.31
CA ALA A 382 -40.61 -25.18 46.98
C ALA A 382 -40.27 -23.68 47.04
N ARG A 383 -40.92 -22.91 47.92
CA ARG A 383 -40.62 -21.49 48.14
C ARG A 383 -39.19 -21.29 48.64
N ALA A 384 -38.70 -22.12 49.55
CA ALA A 384 -37.33 -22.06 50.04
C ALA A 384 -36.32 -22.36 48.92
N SER A 385 -36.55 -23.40 48.11
CA SER A 385 -35.68 -23.70 46.95
C SER A 385 -35.69 -22.58 45.90
N LEU A 386 -36.85 -21.94 45.71
CA LEU A 386 -37.02 -20.86 44.75
C LEU A 386 -36.31 -19.59 45.24
N ASN A 387 -36.42 -19.27 46.53
CA ASN A 387 -35.69 -18.16 47.13
C ASN A 387 -34.17 -18.39 47.07
N LEU A 388 -33.70 -19.60 47.37
CA LEU A 388 -32.29 -19.96 47.23
C LEU A 388 -31.80 -19.83 45.78
N TRP A 389 -32.61 -20.23 44.80
CA TRP A 389 -32.28 -20.07 43.39
C TRP A 389 -32.27 -18.59 42.97
N ARG A 390 -33.23 -17.79 43.44
CA ARG A 390 -33.24 -16.33 43.23
C ARG A 390 -32.01 -15.65 43.85
N GLU A 391 -31.60 -16.07 45.03
CA GLU A 391 -30.40 -15.54 45.68
C GLU A 391 -29.13 -15.91 44.90
N LYS A 392 -28.99 -17.17 44.48
CA LYS A 392 -27.85 -17.61 43.65
C LYS A 392 -27.80 -16.87 42.31
N THR A 393 -28.93 -16.72 41.63
CA THR A 393 -29.00 -15.98 40.37
C THR A 393 -28.70 -14.49 40.55
N ARG A 394 -29.14 -13.88 41.65
CA ARG A 394 -28.77 -12.51 42.02
C ARG A 394 -27.26 -12.38 42.23
N ARG A 395 -26.63 -13.27 43.01
CA ARG A 395 -25.17 -13.28 43.20
C ARG A 395 -24.40 -13.45 41.90
N ILE A 396 -24.87 -14.32 41.00
CA ILE A 396 -24.25 -14.50 39.67
C ILE A 396 -24.35 -13.22 38.84
N ARG A 397 -25.50 -12.53 38.86
CA ARG A 397 -25.66 -11.23 38.17
C ARG A 397 -24.75 -10.15 38.76
N GLU A 398 -24.65 -10.08 40.09
CA GLU A 398 -23.74 -9.15 40.77
C GLU A 398 -22.27 -9.44 40.41
N MET A 399 -21.86 -10.71 40.37
CA MET A 399 -20.51 -11.08 39.91
C MET A 399 -20.26 -10.72 38.44
N HIS A 400 -21.25 -10.90 37.55
CA HIS A 400 -21.14 -10.48 36.16
C HIS A 400 -21.04 -8.96 36.02
N ALA A 401 -21.88 -8.20 36.73
CA ALA A 401 -21.82 -6.74 36.75
C ALA A 401 -20.45 -6.25 37.22
N ASN A 402 -19.93 -6.80 38.32
CA ASN A 402 -18.60 -6.47 38.82
C ASN A 402 -17.50 -6.85 37.81
N ALA A 403 -17.60 -8.01 37.16
CA ALA A 403 -16.63 -8.43 36.15
C ALA A 403 -16.64 -7.50 34.92
N ASP A 404 -17.81 -7.03 34.51
CA ASP A 404 -17.95 -6.07 33.41
C ASP A 404 -17.44 -4.68 33.80
N GLU A 405 -17.66 -4.24 35.04
CA GLU A 405 -17.04 -3.02 35.59
C GLU A 405 -15.51 -3.11 35.60
N PHE A 406 -14.93 -4.24 36.05
CA PHE A 406 -13.48 -4.47 35.99
C PHE A 406 -12.93 -4.45 34.56
N ARG A 407 -13.66 -5.05 33.61
CA ARG A 407 -13.27 -5.01 32.19
C ARG A 407 -13.31 -3.58 31.65
N ALA A 408 -14.36 -2.82 31.97
CA ALA A 408 -14.51 -1.43 31.55
C ALA A 408 -13.40 -0.54 32.13
N GLN A 409 -13.08 -0.69 33.42
CA GLN A 409 -11.96 0.02 34.07
C GLN A 409 -10.63 -0.32 33.39
N LYS A 410 -10.34 -1.61 33.14
CA LYS A 410 -9.10 -2.05 32.49
C LYS A 410 -9.00 -1.55 31.04
N GLN A 411 -10.11 -1.52 30.30
CA GLN A 411 -10.16 -0.93 28.96
C GLN A 411 -9.89 0.58 29.01
N GLY A 412 -10.46 1.29 29.98
CA GLY A 412 -10.20 2.72 30.21
C GLY A 412 -8.74 3.02 30.55
N GLU A 413 -8.12 2.23 31.43
CA GLU A 413 -6.69 2.34 31.73
C GLU A 413 -5.81 2.04 30.53
N HIS A 414 -6.14 1.02 29.75
CA HIS A 414 -5.42 0.67 28.53
C HIS A 414 -5.51 1.80 27.49
N ALA A 415 -6.71 2.37 27.30
CA ALA A 415 -6.91 3.52 26.42
C ALA A 415 -6.09 4.75 26.88
N ARG A 416 -6.04 5.03 28.19
CA ARG A 416 -5.20 6.09 28.75
C ARG A 416 -3.70 5.83 28.53
N LYS A 417 -3.23 4.60 28.73
CA LYS A 417 -1.84 4.21 28.45
C LYS A 417 -1.50 4.35 26.96
N MET A 418 -2.39 3.91 26.07
CA MET A 418 -2.22 4.09 24.62
C MET A 418 -2.18 5.57 24.25
N ALA A 419 -3.12 6.38 24.75
CA ALA A 419 -3.15 7.82 24.51
C ALA A 419 -1.87 8.50 25.01
N HIS A 420 -1.42 8.18 26.22
CA HIS A 420 -0.16 8.70 26.76
C HIS A 420 1.04 8.28 25.91
N SER A 421 1.12 7.01 25.50
CA SER A 421 2.21 6.53 24.63
C SER A 421 2.21 7.23 23.26
N ALA A 422 1.03 7.49 22.69
CA ALA A 422 0.89 8.22 21.43
C ALA A 422 1.32 9.69 21.58
N ILE A 423 0.92 10.35 22.66
CA ILE A 423 1.34 11.74 22.96
C ILE A 423 2.86 11.82 23.13
N VAL A 424 3.46 10.88 23.88
CA VAL A 424 4.93 10.82 24.05
C VAL A 424 5.64 10.57 22.73
N ALA A 425 5.12 9.67 21.89
CA ALA A 425 5.70 9.40 20.57
C ALA A 425 5.59 10.63 19.64
N MET A 426 4.44 11.31 19.63
CA MET A 426 4.26 12.55 18.89
C MET A 426 5.20 13.65 19.37
N TYR A 427 5.35 13.82 20.68
CA TYR A 427 6.28 14.80 21.26
C TYR A 427 7.72 14.51 20.87
N ARG A 428 8.18 13.25 20.99
CA ARG A 428 9.52 12.85 20.54
C ARG A 428 9.73 13.09 19.06
N HIS A 429 8.75 12.76 18.23
CA HIS A 429 8.82 13.04 16.79
C HIS A 429 8.91 14.54 16.53
N THR A 430 8.16 15.38 17.26
CA THR A 430 8.26 16.85 17.10
C THR A 430 9.62 17.39 17.55
N GLU A 431 10.21 16.85 18.62
CA GLU A 431 11.57 17.21 19.02
C GLU A 431 12.61 16.76 17.98
N GLU A 432 12.47 15.56 17.44
CA GLU A 432 13.36 15.05 16.39
C GLU A 432 13.27 15.88 15.12
N THR A 433 12.08 16.30 14.70
CA THR A 433 11.92 17.21 13.55
C THR A 433 12.52 18.58 13.83
N GLN A 434 12.31 19.15 15.03
CA GLN A 434 12.92 20.43 15.39
C GLN A 434 14.45 20.35 15.48
N ARG A 435 15.01 19.23 15.98
CA ARG A 435 16.46 18.99 15.98
C ARG A 435 16.98 18.86 14.55
N ALA A 436 16.27 18.15 13.67
CA ALA A 436 16.64 18.01 12.26
C ALA A 436 16.57 19.35 11.51
N GLU A 437 15.57 20.18 11.79
CA GLU A 437 15.45 21.55 11.26
C GLU A 437 16.62 22.42 11.72
N LYS A 438 16.93 22.45 13.02
CA LYS A 438 18.10 23.19 13.54
C LYS A 438 19.41 22.73 12.91
N LEU A 439 19.61 21.43 12.75
CA LEU A 439 20.80 20.88 12.08
C LEU A 439 20.84 21.27 10.60
N ALA A 440 19.69 21.28 9.92
CA ALA A 440 19.60 21.72 8.53
C ALA A 440 19.89 23.22 8.37
N ASP A 441 19.40 24.04 9.29
CA ASP A 441 19.66 25.48 9.33
C ASP A 441 21.14 25.77 9.63
N GLU A 442 21.75 25.06 10.58
CA GLU A 442 23.20 25.13 10.84
C GLU A 442 24.00 24.72 9.60
N PHE A 443 23.60 23.65 8.91
CA PHE A 443 24.25 23.23 7.67
C PHE A 443 24.08 24.26 6.55
N TYR A 444 22.90 24.86 6.44
CA TYR A 444 22.59 25.91 5.48
C TYR A 444 23.42 27.17 5.75
N HIS A 445 23.51 27.60 7.02
CA HIS A 445 24.34 28.73 7.43
C HIS A 445 25.83 28.46 7.24
N GLN A 446 26.34 27.27 7.58
CA GLN A 446 27.73 26.89 7.28
C GLN A 446 28.01 26.87 5.78
N THR A 447 27.04 26.42 4.96
CA THR A 447 27.16 26.42 3.51
C THR A 447 27.11 27.83 2.94
N LEU A 448 26.24 28.71 3.45
CA LEU A 448 26.19 30.13 3.09
C LEU A 448 27.49 30.83 3.50
N VAL A 449 27.98 30.62 4.72
CA VAL A 449 29.24 31.21 5.21
C VAL A 449 30.44 30.70 4.39
N ARG A 450 30.48 29.40 4.02
CA ARG A 450 31.51 28.88 3.10
C ARG A 450 31.38 29.44 1.68
N ARG A 451 30.16 29.74 1.23
CA ARG A 451 29.90 30.34 -0.10
C ARG A 451 30.16 31.84 -0.14
N PHE A 452 29.94 32.56 0.96
CA PHE A 452 30.11 34.01 1.05
C PHE A 452 31.45 34.43 1.68
N GLY A 453 32.13 33.54 2.42
CA GLY A 453 33.44 33.77 3.04
C GLY A 453 34.61 33.73 2.04
N ILE A 454 34.34 33.52 0.75
CA ILE A 454 35.33 33.44 -0.33
C ILE A 454 34.94 34.49 -1.40
N PHE A 455 35.24 35.75 -1.08
CA PHE A 455 35.48 36.90 -1.99
C PHE A 455 34.32 37.61 -2.73
N GLY A 456 34.47 38.95 -2.83
CA GLY A 456 34.55 39.74 -4.07
C GLY A 456 33.44 39.64 -5.14
N SER A 457 33.23 40.72 -5.88
CA SER A 457 32.15 40.99 -6.85
C SER A 457 31.89 39.98 -8.00
N ASN A 458 32.56 38.82 -8.05
CA ASN A 458 32.43 37.82 -9.13
C ASN A 458 31.40 36.69 -8.89
N TRP A 459 30.74 36.65 -7.72
CA TRP A 459 29.79 35.57 -7.35
C TRP A 459 28.40 35.68 -8.03
N LEU A 460 28.08 36.86 -8.56
CA LEU A 460 26.75 37.18 -9.09
C LEU A 460 26.40 36.42 -10.38
N MET A 461 27.41 36.15 -11.22
CA MET A 461 27.24 35.41 -12.47
C MET A 461 27.02 33.90 -12.25
N PRO A 462 27.86 33.19 -11.47
CA PRO A 462 27.59 31.79 -11.13
C PRO A 462 26.26 31.58 -10.42
N ALA A 463 25.88 32.49 -9.51
CA ALA A 463 24.61 32.41 -8.78
C ALA A 463 23.39 32.54 -9.71
N ARG A 464 23.42 33.46 -10.69
CA ARG A 464 22.37 33.58 -11.72
C ARG A 464 22.26 32.33 -12.57
N GLN A 465 23.39 31.74 -12.95
CA GLN A 465 23.42 30.55 -13.80
C GLN A 465 22.89 29.31 -13.04
N ILE A 466 23.18 29.20 -11.75
CA ILE A 466 22.63 28.16 -10.88
C ILE A 466 21.11 28.33 -10.69
N LEU A 467 20.62 29.57 -10.48
CA LEU A 467 19.18 29.83 -10.37
C LEU A 467 18.43 29.51 -11.66
N LEU A 468 19.02 29.81 -12.83
CA LEU A 468 18.47 29.42 -14.13
C LEU A 468 18.41 27.90 -14.29
N ASN A 469 19.50 27.19 -13.93
CA ASN A 469 19.55 25.74 -13.98
C ASN A 469 18.55 25.08 -13.01
N GLN A 470 18.29 25.71 -11.86
CA GLN A 470 17.25 25.26 -10.92
C GLN A 470 15.85 25.44 -11.51
N ARG A 471 15.54 26.58 -12.14
CA ARG A 471 14.26 26.79 -12.84
C ARG A 471 14.01 25.75 -13.93
N VAL A 472 15.02 25.48 -14.77
CA VAL A 472 14.92 24.46 -15.82
C VAL A 472 14.71 23.06 -15.22
N ALA A 473 15.38 22.73 -14.12
CA ALA A 473 15.20 21.46 -13.44
C ALA A 473 13.80 21.32 -12.81
N ASP A 474 13.24 22.41 -12.29
CA ASP A 474 11.90 22.43 -11.72
C ASP A 474 10.82 22.35 -12.80
N GLU A 475 10.99 23.02 -13.94
CA GLU A 475 10.13 22.87 -15.12
C GLU A 475 10.15 21.43 -15.67
N TYR A 476 11.33 20.80 -15.72
CA TYR A 476 11.47 19.40 -16.10
C TYR A 476 10.78 18.46 -15.10
N ARG A 477 10.89 18.72 -13.80
CA ARG A 477 10.16 17.96 -12.77
C ARG A 477 8.65 18.13 -12.88
N ALA A 478 8.17 19.35 -13.11
CA ALA A 478 6.75 19.65 -13.25
C ALA A 478 6.15 18.92 -14.45
N THR A 479 6.82 18.95 -15.61
CA THR A 479 6.39 18.21 -16.81
C THR A 479 6.43 16.69 -16.60
N ARG A 480 7.45 16.16 -15.91
CA ARG A 480 7.54 14.73 -15.60
C ARG A 480 6.48 14.27 -14.57
N LEU A 481 6.15 15.12 -13.60
CA LEU A 481 5.05 14.87 -12.67
C LEU A 481 3.70 14.90 -13.39
N ALA A 482 3.47 15.88 -14.27
CA ALA A 482 2.25 15.96 -15.06
C ALA A 482 2.05 14.75 -15.98
N THR A 483 3.11 14.23 -16.58
CA THR A 483 3.04 12.99 -17.39
C THR A 483 2.79 11.75 -16.54
N TYR A 484 3.39 11.65 -15.36
CA TYR A 484 3.13 10.56 -14.41
C TYR A 484 1.68 10.59 -13.88
N THR A 485 1.15 11.77 -13.52
CA THR A 485 -0.23 11.91 -13.06
C THR A 485 -1.23 11.60 -14.17
N LEU A 486 -0.96 12.00 -15.42
CA LEU A 486 -1.76 11.59 -16.58
C LEU A 486 -1.75 10.07 -16.80
N ALA A 487 -0.58 9.42 -16.67
CA ALA A 487 -0.49 7.96 -16.76
C ALA A 487 -1.29 7.29 -15.63
N ALA A 488 -1.17 7.77 -14.39
CA ALA A 488 -1.94 7.28 -13.26
C ALA A 488 -3.45 7.45 -13.49
N LEU A 489 -3.91 8.60 -13.99
CA LEU A 489 -5.31 8.84 -14.34
C LEU A 489 -5.80 7.89 -15.44
N ARG A 490 -4.99 7.60 -16.47
CA ARG A 490 -5.32 6.60 -17.50
C ARG A 490 -5.44 5.19 -16.91
N THR A 491 -4.56 4.81 -15.99
CA THR A 491 -4.66 3.51 -15.32
C THR A 491 -5.88 3.40 -14.42
N MET A 492 -6.20 4.46 -13.65
CA MET A 492 -7.41 4.51 -12.81
C MET A 492 -8.68 4.46 -13.66
N ARG A 493 -8.71 5.18 -14.79
CA ARG A 493 -9.80 5.10 -15.76
C ARG A 493 -9.98 3.67 -16.28
N ASN A 494 -8.91 3.00 -16.69
CA ASN A 494 -8.97 1.63 -17.18
C ASN A 494 -9.41 0.64 -16.09
N TYR A 495 -8.98 0.86 -14.85
CA TYR A 495 -9.40 0.06 -13.70
C TYR A 495 -10.90 0.24 -13.42
N ALA A 496 -11.40 1.49 -13.43
CA ALA A 496 -12.82 1.78 -13.28
C ALA A 496 -13.66 1.12 -14.39
N PHE A 497 -13.20 1.14 -15.65
CA PHE A 497 -13.87 0.43 -16.73
C PHE A 497 -13.87 -1.10 -16.55
N ARG A 498 -12.78 -1.69 -16.05
CA ARG A 498 -12.72 -3.13 -15.73
C ARG A 498 -13.66 -3.48 -14.58
N ALA A 499 -13.69 -2.67 -13.52
CA ALA A 499 -14.58 -2.87 -12.39
C ALA A 499 -16.04 -2.81 -12.83
N LYS A 500 -16.41 -1.80 -13.64
CA LYS A 500 -17.76 -1.68 -14.19
C LYS A 500 -18.16 -2.89 -15.04
N ARG A 501 -17.26 -3.40 -15.90
CA ARG A 501 -17.52 -4.64 -16.66
C ARG A 501 -17.71 -5.86 -15.77
N LEU A 502 -16.90 -6.01 -14.72
CA LEU A 502 -17.03 -7.12 -13.78
C LEU A 502 -18.33 -7.06 -12.98
N GLU A 503 -18.82 -5.86 -12.65
CA GLU A 503 -20.14 -5.66 -12.05
C GLU A 503 -21.26 -6.05 -13.02
N GLU A 504 -21.19 -5.58 -14.27
CA GLU A 504 -22.15 -5.96 -15.32
C GLU A 504 -22.15 -7.49 -15.54
N ASP A 505 -20.99 -8.14 -15.60
CA ASP A 505 -20.87 -9.60 -15.72
C ASP A 505 -21.44 -10.32 -14.49
N ALA A 506 -21.17 -9.83 -13.28
CA ALA A 506 -21.71 -10.39 -12.05
C ALA A 506 -23.25 -10.29 -12.01
N ASP A 507 -23.82 -9.18 -12.45
CA ASP A 507 -25.27 -8.99 -12.54
C ASP A 507 -25.89 -9.92 -13.58
N THR A 508 -25.27 -10.12 -14.75
CA THR A 508 -25.77 -11.10 -15.73
C THR A 508 -25.73 -12.54 -15.20
N LEU A 509 -24.68 -12.91 -14.46
CA LEU A 509 -24.58 -14.23 -13.81
C LEU A 509 -25.62 -14.40 -12.71
N ARG A 510 -25.86 -13.34 -11.93
CA ARG A 510 -26.91 -13.31 -10.90
C ARG A 510 -28.29 -13.51 -11.52
N GLN A 511 -28.62 -12.78 -12.58
CA GLN A 511 -29.88 -12.95 -13.31
C GLN A 511 -30.03 -14.36 -13.89
N ARG A 512 -28.95 -14.96 -14.43
CA ARG A 512 -28.97 -16.36 -14.90
C ARG A 512 -29.23 -17.35 -13.75
N ASN A 513 -28.60 -17.14 -12.61
CA ASN A 513 -28.78 -17.98 -11.43
C ASN A 513 -30.17 -17.83 -10.80
N GLU A 514 -30.71 -16.61 -10.75
CA GLU A 514 -32.08 -16.34 -10.31
C GLU A 514 -33.09 -16.97 -11.26
N LYS A 515 -32.89 -16.89 -12.59
CA LYS A 515 -33.71 -17.63 -13.57
C LYS A 515 -33.61 -19.14 -13.37
N LYS A 516 -32.42 -19.71 -13.17
CA LYS A 516 -32.24 -21.14 -12.87
C LYS A 516 -32.95 -21.55 -11.58
N ARG A 517 -32.87 -20.74 -10.52
CA ARG A 517 -33.57 -20.99 -9.25
C ARG A 517 -35.09 -20.91 -9.42
N ALA A 518 -35.60 -19.93 -10.15
CA ALA A 518 -37.02 -19.80 -10.46
C ALA A 518 -37.52 -21.00 -11.29
N LEU A 519 -36.77 -21.43 -12.30
CA LEU A 519 -37.08 -22.64 -13.08
C LEU A 519 -37.03 -23.91 -12.24
N ALA A 520 -36.04 -24.05 -11.35
CA ALA A 520 -35.95 -25.19 -10.43
C ALA A 520 -37.12 -25.21 -9.42
N LEU A 521 -37.54 -24.05 -8.94
CA LEU A 521 -38.75 -23.92 -8.12
C LEU A 521 -39.99 -24.32 -8.92
N LEU A 522 -40.17 -23.80 -10.13
CA LEU A 522 -41.30 -24.18 -10.99
C LEU A 522 -41.30 -25.66 -11.35
N GLN A 523 -40.13 -26.27 -11.55
CA GLN A 523 -40.00 -27.72 -11.76
C GLN A 523 -40.37 -28.51 -10.50
N ARG A 524 -39.93 -28.08 -9.31
CA ARG A 524 -40.34 -28.69 -8.03
C ARG A 524 -41.84 -28.56 -7.78
N TRP A 525 -42.42 -27.41 -8.12
CA TRP A 525 -43.86 -27.18 -8.05
C TRP A 525 -44.62 -28.04 -9.05
N ARG A 526 -44.14 -28.17 -10.29
CA ARG A 526 -44.71 -29.12 -11.26
C ARG A 526 -44.61 -30.56 -10.78
N GLN A 527 -43.48 -30.97 -10.21
CA GLN A 527 -43.31 -32.31 -9.64
C GLN A 527 -44.23 -32.53 -8.43
N ALA A 528 -44.41 -31.52 -7.57
CA ALA A 528 -45.34 -31.58 -6.45
C ALA A 528 -46.80 -31.62 -6.91
N ALA A 529 -47.16 -30.88 -7.96
CA ALA A 529 -48.49 -30.91 -8.56
C ALA A 529 -48.77 -32.23 -9.29
N MET A 530 -47.79 -32.81 -9.99
CA MET A 530 -47.91 -34.14 -10.61
C MET A 530 -48.06 -35.23 -9.55
N ARG A 531 -47.29 -35.16 -8.44
CA ARG A 531 -47.47 -36.07 -7.28
C ARG A 531 -48.84 -35.89 -6.61
N ALA A 532 -49.32 -34.65 -6.47
CA ALA A 532 -50.67 -34.40 -5.96
C ALA A 532 -51.78 -34.92 -6.88
N HIS A 533 -51.51 -35.05 -8.19
CA HIS A 533 -52.46 -35.59 -9.15
C HIS A 533 -52.42 -37.13 -9.24
N GLU A 534 -51.24 -37.74 -9.04
CA GLU A 534 -51.05 -39.20 -8.98
C GLU A 534 -51.51 -39.79 -7.64
N ASP A 535 -51.41 -39.05 -6.53
CA ASP A 535 -51.76 -39.52 -5.19
C ASP A 535 -53.17 -39.08 -4.71
N GLY A 536 -54.11 -38.86 -5.64
CA GLY A 536 -55.50 -38.47 -5.35
C GLY A 536 -56.32 -39.46 -4.50
N ALA A 537 -55.72 -40.56 -4.03
CA ALA A 537 -56.38 -41.56 -3.18
C ALA A 537 -55.54 -42.04 -1.98
N ALA A 538 -54.35 -41.47 -1.69
CA ALA A 538 -53.44 -42.03 -0.68
C ALA A 538 -52.69 -41.02 0.22
N VAL A 539 -53.15 -39.77 0.35
CA VAL A 539 -52.45 -38.73 1.15
C VAL A 539 -53.27 -38.23 2.34
N GLU A 540 -53.80 -39.13 3.17
CA GLU A 540 -54.21 -38.78 4.54
C GLU A 540 -53.16 -39.12 5.61
N ASN A 541 -52.06 -39.82 5.26
CA ASN A 541 -51.06 -40.28 6.24
C ASN A 541 -49.73 -39.51 6.26
N SER A 542 -49.64 -38.35 5.62
CA SER A 542 -48.47 -37.46 5.73
C SER A 542 -48.87 -36.14 6.38
N LEU A 543 -49.47 -36.23 7.56
CA LEU A 543 -49.68 -35.07 8.42
C LEU A 543 -48.33 -34.48 8.84
N VAL A 544 -48.16 -33.22 8.44
CA VAL A 544 -47.18 -32.27 8.98
C VAL A 544 -47.08 -32.43 10.51
N PRO A 545 -45.86 -32.50 11.10
CA PRO A 545 -45.72 -32.70 12.53
C PRO A 545 -46.27 -31.50 13.30
N ALA A 546 -47.37 -31.72 14.02
CA ALA A 546 -48.15 -30.70 14.72
C ALA A 546 -47.52 -30.20 16.04
N THR A 547 -46.25 -30.48 16.34
CA THR A 547 -45.61 -30.00 17.57
C THR A 547 -44.21 -29.43 17.36
N PRO A 548 -43.87 -28.29 18.01
CA PRO A 548 -42.53 -27.67 17.93
C PRO A 548 -41.38 -28.59 18.40
N ALA A 549 -41.68 -29.59 19.24
CA ALA A 549 -40.70 -30.55 19.74
C ALA A 549 -40.24 -31.54 18.65
N ALA A 550 -41.14 -31.99 17.78
CA ALA A 550 -40.82 -32.91 16.68
C ALA A 550 -40.03 -32.23 15.54
N ARG A 551 -40.22 -30.92 15.33
CA ARG A 551 -39.34 -30.13 14.43
C ARG A 551 -37.91 -30.03 14.97
N ARG A 552 -37.74 -29.98 16.29
CA ARG A 552 -36.42 -29.88 16.94
C ARG A 552 -35.64 -31.18 16.85
N SER A 553 -36.30 -32.34 16.94
CA SER A 553 -35.64 -33.64 16.77
C SER A 553 -35.22 -33.92 15.33
N GLN A 554 -36.01 -33.50 14.33
CA GLN A 554 -35.61 -33.61 12.91
C GLN A 554 -34.47 -32.66 12.52
N LEU A 555 -34.42 -31.45 13.10
CA LEU A 555 -33.29 -30.53 12.89
C LEU A 555 -32.00 -31.01 13.57
N LEU A 556 -32.11 -31.73 14.69
CA LEU A 556 -30.94 -32.35 15.35
C LEU A 556 -30.47 -33.62 14.62
N ALA A 557 -31.38 -34.37 13.99
CA ALA A 557 -31.02 -35.55 13.20
C ALA A 557 -30.35 -35.20 11.85
N SER A 558 -30.62 -34.01 11.28
CA SER A 558 -30.00 -33.55 10.02
C SER A 558 -28.77 -32.65 10.21
N THR A 559 -28.38 -32.35 11.46
CA THR A 559 -27.22 -31.50 11.79
C THR A 559 -26.19 -32.20 12.67
N THR A 560 -26.05 -33.52 12.55
CA THR A 560 -24.75 -34.17 12.79
C THR A 560 -23.92 -34.11 11.50
N PRO A 561 -23.06 -33.10 11.31
CA PRO A 561 -21.93 -33.29 10.43
C PRO A 561 -21.09 -34.41 11.05
N ALA A 562 -20.85 -35.48 10.29
CA ALA A 562 -19.73 -36.35 10.55
C ALA A 562 -18.49 -35.45 10.61
N TYR A 563 -17.93 -35.31 11.81
CA TYR A 563 -16.64 -34.68 12.02
C TYR A 563 -15.61 -35.65 11.44
N THR A 564 -15.33 -35.54 10.14
CA THR A 564 -14.08 -36.02 9.58
C THR A 564 -12.99 -35.09 10.12
N PRO A 565 -12.07 -35.56 10.98
CA PRO A 565 -10.96 -34.73 11.40
C PRO A 565 -10.12 -34.42 10.16
N ALA A 566 -9.95 -33.14 9.88
CA ALA A 566 -9.02 -32.66 8.87
C ALA A 566 -7.57 -32.85 9.36
N THR A 567 -7.07 -34.08 9.29
CA THR A 567 -5.62 -34.38 9.30
C THR A 567 -5.03 -33.97 7.96
N GLY A 568 -4.76 -32.68 7.77
CA GLY A 568 -4.20 -32.22 6.49
C GLY A 568 -3.63 -30.80 6.41
N LEU A 569 -3.60 -30.02 7.50
CA LEU A 569 -3.12 -28.63 7.42
C LEU A 569 -1.88 -28.29 8.28
N PHE A 570 -1.30 -29.26 8.98
CA PHE A 570 -0.02 -29.08 9.68
C PHE A 570 0.82 -30.37 9.66
N SER A 571 1.40 -30.73 8.51
CA SER A 571 2.74 -31.35 8.41
C SER A 571 3.10 -31.63 6.94
N ALA A 572 3.87 -30.73 6.33
CA ALA A 572 4.70 -31.05 5.17
C ALA A 572 6.15 -30.75 5.54
N ALA A 573 6.66 -31.52 6.49
CA ALA A 573 8.08 -31.67 6.80
C ALA A 573 8.26 -32.99 7.57
N SER A 574 8.07 -34.12 6.90
CA SER A 574 8.86 -35.32 7.18
C SER A 574 8.75 -36.26 5.99
N ARG A 575 9.72 -36.14 5.10
CA ARG A 575 10.08 -37.16 4.14
C ARG A 575 11.11 -38.03 4.87
N MET A 576 10.84 -39.32 4.92
CA MET A 576 11.70 -40.40 5.43
C MET A 576 11.84 -40.43 6.96
N ILE A 577 11.23 -41.44 7.57
CA ILE A 577 11.93 -42.60 8.14
C ILE A 577 10.85 -43.68 8.31
N ALA A 578 10.99 -44.77 7.55
CA ALA A 578 10.32 -46.03 7.82
C ALA A 578 11.31 -46.81 8.70
N GLU A 579 10.91 -47.12 9.92
CA GLU A 579 11.51 -48.17 10.72
C GLU A 579 10.75 -49.46 10.36
N ASP A 580 11.39 -50.29 9.54
CA ASP A 580 11.25 -51.74 9.67
C ASP A 580 12.20 -52.17 10.80
N GLN A 581 11.67 -53.04 11.65
CA GLN A 581 12.41 -53.79 12.65
C GLN A 581 13.38 -54.73 11.95
N ASP A 582 14.58 -54.92 12.50
CA ASP A 582 15.11 -56.23 12.92
C ASP A 582 16.59 -56.11 13.39
N GLU A 583 16.87 -56.80 14.50
CA GLU A 583 18.12 -57.51 14.84
C GLU A 583 19.39 -56.67 15.16
N GLU A 584 19.88 -56.72 16.42
CA GLU A 584 21.09 -57.49 16.84
C GLU A 584 22.36 -56.93 16.17
N GLU A 585 23.31 -56.29 16.85
CA GLU A 585 24.34 -56.85 17.74
C GLU A 585 25.31 -55.70 18.14
N GLU A 586 25.89 -55.80 19.34
CA GLU A 586 27.30 -55.48 19.71
C GLU A 586 27.97 -54.21 19.13
N GLY A 587 28.35 -53.23 19.94
CA GLY A 587 29.63 -53.24 20.64
C GLY A 587 30.39 -51.94 20.35
N GLU A 588 30.95 -51.32 21.40
CA GLU A 588 32.29 -50.66 21.43
C GLU A 588 32.69 -49.82 20.19
N ASP A 589 32.81 -48.50 20.28
CA ASP A 589 34.07 -47.91 20.72
C ASP A 589 33.96 -46.42 21.08
N GLN A 590 34.81 -46.06 22.04
CA GLN A 590 35.20 -44.71 22.42
C GLN A 590 36.23 -44.15 21.41
N GLU A 591 36.59 -42.87 21.60
CA GLU A 591 37.71 -42.17 20.96
C GLU A 591 37.42 -41.63 19.54
N GLU A 592 37.84 -40.45 19.10
CA GLU A 592 38.94 -39.63 19.53
C GLU A 592 38.73 -38.18 19.09
N TYR A 593 39.11 -37.29 19.99
CA TYR A 593 39.57 -35.93 19.74
C TYR A 593 40.57 -35.86 18.56
N MET A 594 40.47 -34.84 17.68
CA MET A 594 41.58 -33.90 17.30
C MET A 594 41.49 -33.28 15.89
N ARG A 595 41.76 -31.97 15.87
CA ARG A 595 42.58 -31.19 14.91
C ARG A 595 42.06 -31.01 13.48
N SER A 596 41.75 -29.78 13.08
CA SER A 596 42.71 -28.78 12.61
C SER A 596 43.44 -29.20 11.33
N SER A 597 42.92 -28.76 10.19
CA SER A 597 43.64 -28.12 9.09
C SER A 597 42.67 -27.33 8.24
#